data_AF-A0A561W983-F1
#
_entry.id   AF-A0A561W983-F1
#
_cell.length_a   1.000
_cell.length_b   1.000
_cell.length_c   1.000
_cell.angle_alpha   90.00
_cell.angle_beta   90.00
_cell.angle_gamma   90.00
#
_symmetry.space_group_name_H-M   'P 1'
#
loop_
_entity.id
_entity.type
_entity.pdbx_description
1 polymer ?
#
loop_
_entity_poly.entity_id
_entity_poly.type
_entity_poly.pdbx_seq_one_letter_code
_entity_poly.pdbx_strand_id
1 'polypeptide(L)'
;MIRTWAARNKVELCFTPTYASWANPIEAQFGPLRTFVITGSNHPNYTALTRRLQAYLRWRNANARHPDVLAAQRRERARIRSERQQRWSQPATRAA
;
A
#
# COMPACT_ATOMS: atom_id res chain seq x y z
N MET A 1 -4.37 -12.63 -23.57
CA MET A 1 -3.48 -12.73 -22.39
C MET A 1 -2.79 -11.40 -22.12
N ILE A 2 -2.37 -11.16 -20.87
CA ILE A 2 -1.80 -9.88 -20.40
C ILE A 2 -0.57 -9.42 -21.21
N ARG A 3 0.30 -10.33 -21.65
CA ARG A 3 1.49 -10.02 -22.46
C ARG A 3 1.14 -9.39 -23.81
N THR A 4 0.13 -9.93 -24.49
CA THR A 4 -0.37 -9.41 -25.77
C THR A 4 -0.97 -8.01 -25.61
N TRP A 5 -1.70 -7.79 -24.52
CA TRP A 5 -2.25 -6.46 -24.21
C TRP A 5 -1.14 -5.45 -23.92
N ALA A 6 -0.12 -5.85 -23.14
CA ALA A 6 1.01 -4.98 -22.81
C ALA A 6 1.78 -4.55 -24.06
N ALA A 7 2.07 -5.48 -24.97
CA ALA A 7 2.71 -5.19 -26.25
C ALA A 7 1.90 -4.20 -27.11
N ARG A 8 0.57 -4.38 -27.19
CA ARG A 8 -0.32 -3.48 -27.93
C ARG A 8 -0.39 -2.07 -27.34
N ASN A 9 -0.23 -1.94 -26.02
CA ASN A 9 -0.38 -0.67 -25.30
C ASN A 9 0.95 0.00 -24.93
N LYS A 10 2.09 -0.50 -25.45
CA LYS A 10 3.43 0.02 -25.13
C LYS A 10 3.73 0.01 -23.62
N VAL A 11 3.27 -1.04 -22.92
CA VAL A 11 3.51 -1.24 -21.49
C VAL A 11 4.58 -2.31 -21.29
N GLU A 12 5.58 -2.00 -20.46
CA GLU A 12 6.60 -2.96 -20.02
C GLU A 12 6.19 -3.60 -18.70
N LEU A 13 6.42 -4.92 -18.57
CA LEU A 13 6.15 -5.66 -17.34
C LEU A 13 7.44 -5.73 -16.50
N CYS A 14 7.46 -5.01 -15.38
CA CYS A 14 8.53 -5.10 -14.39
C CYS A 14 8.16 -6.12 -13.31
N PHE A 15 8.94 -7.19 -13.21
CA PHE A 15 8.69 -8.27 -12.26
C PHE A 15 9.46 -8.05 -10.96
N THR A 16 8.79 -8.18 -9.83
CA THR A 16 9.41 -8.20 -8.51
C THR A 16 9.63 -9.65 -8.06
N PRO A 17 10.73 -9.96 -7.34
CA PRO A 17 10.92 -11.27 -6.72
C PRO A 17 9.76 -11.66 -5.78
N THR A 18 9.60 -12.96 -5.53
CA THR A 18 8.65 -13.45 -4.53
C THR A 18 8.98 -12.87 -3.15
N TYR A 19 7.95 -12.47 -2.40
CA TYR A 19 8.08 -11.81 -1.09
C TYR A 19 8.85 -10.47 -1.11
N ALA A 20 8.86 -9.76 -2.23
CA ALA A 20 9.46 -8.43 -2.36
C ALA A 20 8.40 -7.31 -2.45
N SER A 21 7.36 -7.34 -1.60
CA SER A 21 6.39 -6.23 -1.45
C SER A 21 7.11 -4.89 -1.25
N TRP A 22 8.23 -4.91 -0.52
CA TRP A 22 9.05 -3.73 -0.29
C TRP A 22 9.62 -3.05 -1.53
N ALA A 23 9.74 -3.77 -2.65
CA ALA A 23 10.17 -3.23 -3.92
C ALA A 23 9.02 -2.60 -4.72
N ASN A 24 7.76 -2.84 -4.33
CA ASN A 24 6.59 -2.34 -5.03
C ASN A 24 6.20 -0.92 -4.55
N PRO A 25 6.33 0.13 -5.38
CA PRO A 25 6.09 1.51 -4.96
C PRO A 25 4.66 1.81 -4.50
N ILE A 26 3.67 1.00 -4.93
CA ILE A 26 2.26 1.23 -4.57
C ILE A 26 1.98 0.92 -3.09
N GLU A 27 2.78 0.06 -2.45
CA GLU A 27 2.54 -0.42 -1.09
C GLU A 27 2.48 0.72 -0.08
N ALA A 28 3.32 1.74 -0.26
CA ALA A 28 3.36 2.93 0.59
C ALA A 28 2.05 3.73 0.60
N GLN A 29 1.19 3.53 -0.40
CA GLN A 29 -0.10 4.22 -0.49
C GLN A 29 -1.21 3.53 0.29
N PHE A 30 -1.07 2.24 0.60
CA PHE A 30 -2.13 1.49 1.28
C PHE A 30 -2.20 1.75 2.78
N GLY A 31 -1.10 2.14 3.43
CA GLY A 31 -1.09 2.47 4.86
C GLY A 31 -2.06 3.61 5.22
N PRO A 32 -1.98 4.79 4.57
CA PRO A 32 -2.96 5.86 4.75
C PRO A 32 -4.40 5.41 4.47
N LEU A 33 -4.62 4.69 3.36
CA LEU A 33 -5.96 4.22 3.00
C LEU A 33 -6.56 3.31 4.08
N ARG A 34 -5.78 2.36 4.62
CA ARG A 34 -6.20 1.54 5.76
C ARG A 34 -6.53 2.40 6.97
N THR A 35 -5.62 3.31 7.34
CA THR A 35 -5.76 4.17 8.52
C THR A 35 -7.03 5.01 8.48
N PHE A 36 -7.31 5.68 7.35
CA PHE A 36 -8.39 6.67 7.28
C PHE A 36 -9.74 6.10 6.85
N VAL A 37 -9.77 4.92 6.24
CA VAL A 37 -11.02 4.36 5.68
C VAL A 37 -11.45 3.06 6.35
N ILE A 38 -10.50 2.26 6.82
CA ILE A 38 -10.75 0.87 7.26
C ILE A 38 -10.62 0.75 8.78
N THR A 39 -9.52 1.26 9.35
CA THR A 39 -9.23 1.14 10.78
C THR A 39 -10.34 1.79 11.62
N GLY A 40 -10.91 1.02 12.56
CA GLY A 40 -11.96 1.51 13.45
C GLY A 40 -13.32 1.76 12.79
N SER A 41 -13.51 1.35 11.54
CA SER A 41 -14.77 1.53 10.82
C SER A 41 -15.60 0.25 10.76
N ASN A 42 -16.92 0.37 10.86
CA ASN A 42 -17.87 -0.72 10.60
C ASN A 42 -18.78 -0.33 9.43
N HIS A 43 -18.35 -0.66 8.21
CA HIS A 43 -19.15 -0.39 7.01
C HIS A 43 -20.25 -1.44 6.89
N PRO A 44 -21.52 -1.06 6.69
CA PRO A 44 -22.65 -1.99 6.69
C PRO A 44 -22.65 -2.96 5.48
N ASN A 45 -21.90 -2.63 4.42
CA ASN A 45 -21.72 -3.48 3.25
C ASN A 45 -20.52 -3.04 2.41
N TYR A 46 -20.15 -3.87 1.43
CA TYR A 46 -19.04 -3.60 0.50
C TYR A 46 -19.25 -2.33 -0.33
N THR A 47 -20.47 -2.03 -0.78
CA THR A 47 -20.75 -0.83 -1.57
C THR A 47 -20.47 0.45 -0.77
N ALA A 48 -20.80 0.47 0.51
CA ALA A 48 -20.50 1.57 1.42
C ALA A 48 -18.99 1.75 1.57
N LEU A 49 -18.23 0.67 1.80
CA LEU A 49 -16.77 0.71 1.85
C LEU A 49 -16.18 1.24 0.53
N THR A 50 -16.63 0.76 -0.63
CA THR A 50 -16.16 1.24 -1.94
C THR A 50 -16.37 2.74 -2.11
N ARG A 51 -17.56 3.26 -1.73
CA ARG A 51 -17.83 4.70 -1.79
C ARG A 51 -16.89 5.50 -0.89
N ARG A 52 -16.61 5.00 0.32
CA ARG A 52 -15.69 5.64 1.28
C ARG A 52 -14.24 5.62 0.77
N LEU A 53 -13.79 4.52 0.20
CA LEU A 53 -12.48 4.42 -0.46
C LEU A 53 -12.34 5.44 -1.58
N GLN A 54 -13.34 5.52 -2.46
CA GLN A 54 -13.35 6.48 -3.58
C GLN A 54 -13.38 7.94 -3.11
N ALA A 55 -14.17 8.24 -2.07
CA ALA A 55 -14.21 9.57 -1.47
C ALA A 55 -12.85 9.96 -0.89
N TYR A 56 -12.22 9.06 -0.14
CA TYR A 56 -10.89 9.28 0.41
C TYR A 56 -9.84 9.48 -0.69
N LEU A 57 -9.83 8.65 -1.74
CA LEU A 57 -8.88 8.79 -2.84
C LEU A 57 -9.00 10.14 -3.54
N ARG A 58 -10.24 10.59 -3.84
CA ARG A 58 -10.48 11.93 -4.40
C ARG A 58 -9.98 13.03 -3.49
N TRP A 59 -10.35 12.98 -2.20
CA TRP A 59 -9.93 13.99 -1.23
C TRP A 59 -8.40 14.02 -1.07
N ARG A 60 -7.76 12.86 -0.92
CA ARG A 60 -6.30 12.73 -0.76
C ARG A 60 -5.55 13.26 -1.98
N ASN A 61 -6.06 13.01 -3.19
CA ASN A 61 -5.44 13.51 -4.42
C ASN A 61 -5.56 15.04 -4.52
N ALA A 62 -6.67 15.63 -4.07
CA ALA A 62 -6.81 17.08 -3.97
C ALA A 62 -5.97 17.69 -2.82
N ASN A 63 -5.68 16.91 -1.77
CA ASN A 63 -4.98 17.32 -0.56
C ASN A 63 -3.64 16.59 -0.39
N ALA A 64 -2.86 16.46 -1.46
CA ALA A 64 -1.67 15.60 -1.48
C ALA A 64 -0.59 15.98 -0.44
N ARG A 65 -0.59 17.22 0.05
CA ARG A 65 0.35 17.72 1.06
C ARG A 65 -0.22 17.78 2.48
N HIS A 66 -1.40 17.21 2.73
CA HIS A 66 -2.00 17.21 4.06
C HIS A 66 -1.06 16.53 5.08
N PRO A 67 -0.75 17.16 6.21
CA PRO A 67 0.28 16.71 7.13
C PRO A 67 0.03 15.29 7.65
N ASP A 68 -1.22 14.94 7.98
CA ASP A 68 -1.56 13.59 8.46
C ASP A 68 -1.43 12.51 7.40
N VAL A 69 -1.73 12.83 6.13
CA VAL A 69 -1.53 11.91 5.02
C VAL A 69 -0.05 11.63 4.84
N LEU A 70 0.78 12.68 4.86
CA LEU A 70 2.23 12.54 4.76
C LEU A 70 2.80 11.77 5.96
N ALA A 71 2.30 12.01 7.18
CA ALA A 71 2.71 11.27 8.36
C ALA A 71 2.37 9.78 8.25
N ALA A 72 1.15 9.44 7.81
CA ALA A 72 0.74 8.06 7.58
C ALA A 72 1.58 7.40 6.48
N GLN A 73 1.88 8.10 5.37
CA GLN A 73 2.76 7.60 4.31
C GLN A 73 4.18 7.34 4.82
N ARG A 74 4.73 8.24 5.65
CA ARG A 74 6.07 8.05 6.24
C ARG A 74 6.12 6.82 7.14
N ARG A 75 5.09 6.60 7.97
CA ARG A 75 4.97 5.39 8.82
C ARG A 75 4.91 4.12 7.97
N GLU A 76 4.08 4.11 6.93
CA GLU A 76 3.96 2.95 6.04
C GLU A 76 5.27 2.66 5.29
N ARG A 77 5.96 3.69 4.78
CA ARG A 77 7.27 3.53 4.14
C ARG A 77 8.33 2.99 5.11
N ALA A 78 8.30 3.40 6.38
CA ALA A 78 9.20 2.87 7.39
C ALA A 78 8.94 1.37 7.63
N ARG A 79 7.66 0.99 7.76
CA ARG A 79 7.23 -0.42 7.87
C ARG A 79 7.71 -1.25 6.68
N ILE A 80 7.44 -0.78 5.46
CA ILE A 80 7.86 -1.47 4.23
C ILE A 80 9.39 -1.60 4.14
N ARG A 81 10.14 -0.57 4.53
CA ARG A 81 11.61 -0.64 4.56
C ARG A 81 12.13 -1.66 5.57
N SER A 82 11.46 -1.85 6.72
CA SER A 82 11.85 -2.90 7.66
C SER A 82 11.64 -4.31 7.11
N GLU A 83 10.67 -4.53 6.20
CA GLU A 83 10.47 -5.83 5.53
C GLU A 83 11.68 -6.22 4.67
N ARG A 84 12.37 -5.26 4.05
CA ARG A 84 13.63 -5.51 3.30
C ARG A 84 14.73 -6.10 4.18
N GLN A 85 14.75 -5.73 5.46
CA GLN A 85 15.78 -6.16 6.42
C GLN A 85 15.43 -7.48 7.13
N GLN A 86 14.20 -7.99 6.97
CA GLN A 86 13.85 -9.33 7.45
C GLN A 86 14.56 -10.37 6.57
N ARG A 87 15.78 -10.70 6.98
CA ARG A 87 16.52 -11.84 6.44
C ARG A 87 15.77 -13.09 6.89
N TRP A 88 15.22 -13.85 5.94
CA TRP A 88 14.56 -15.14 6.14
C TRP A 88 15.43 -16.23 6.85
N SER A 89 16.60 -15.85 7.38
CA SER A 89 17.62 -16.71 7.99
C SER A 89 17.90 -16.39 9.47
N GLN A 90 17.24 -15.41 10.09
CA GLN A 90 17.46 -15.11 11.52
C GLN A 90 16.26 -15.56 12.37
N PRO A 91 16.46 -16.48 13.34
CA PRO A 91 15.43 -16.81 14.31
C PRO A 91 15.02 -15.56 15.08
N ALA A 92 13.72 -15.36 15.29
CA ALA A 92 13.22 -14.27 16.12
C ALA A 92 13.91 -14.30 17.48
N THR A 93 14.62 -13.23 17.84
CA THR A 93 15.24 -13.08 19.16
C THR A 93 14.12 -13.15 20.20
N ARG A 94 14.11 -14.22 20.98
CA ARG A 94 13.15 -14.43 22.06
C ARG A 94 13.45 -13.36 23.12
N ALA A 95 12.51 -12.45 23.37
CA ALA A 95 12.61 -11.49 24.45
C ALA A 95 12.67 -12.25 25.78
N ALA A 96 13.61 -11.84 26.65
CA ALA A 96 13.85 -12.40 27.97
C ALA A 96 12.77 -11.98 28.98
#